data_AF-A0A0N8H9S0-F1
#
_entry.id   AF-A0A0N8H9S0-F1
#
_cell.length_a   1.000
_cell.length_b   1.000
_cell.length_c   1.000
_cell.angle_alpha   90.00
_cell.angle_beta   90.00
_cell.angle_gamma   90.00
#
_symmetry.space_group_name_H-M   'P 1'
#
loop_
_entity.id
_entity.type
_entity.pdbx_description
1 polymer ?
#
loop_
_entity_poly.entity_id
_entity_poly.type
_entity_poly.pdbx_seq_one_letter_code
_entity_poly.pdbx_strand_id
1 'polypeptide(L)' 'MSKKKEEIEEKPKVHKDLDGFNIKINSFGEIQMSYDIERINEFLNKNVDDKKLRDIDIEEQMAKPKKKK' A
#
# COMPACT_ATOMS: atom_id res chain seq x y z
N MET A 1 18.83 -3.60 40.44
CA MET A 1 19.11 -3.41 39.00
C MET A 1 17.80 -3.53 38.24
N SER A 2 17.29 -2.42 37.72
CA SER A 2 16.02 -2.41 36.98
C SER A 2 16.21 -3.05 35.61
N LYS A 3 15.59 -4.20 35.38
CA LYS A 3 15.52 -4.85 34.06
C LYS A 3 14.82 -3.88 33.10
N LYS A 4 15.59 -3.29 32.19
CA LYS A 4 15.05 -2.58 31.02
C LYS A 4 14.25 -3.63 30.25
N LYS A 5 12.92 -3.53 30.31
CA LYS A 5 12.03 -4.36 29.50
C LYS A 5 12.29 -3.94 28.06
N GLU A 6 13.09 -4.72 27.35
CA GLU A 6 13.20 -4.57 25.91
C GLU A 6 11.81 -4.82 25.36
N GLU A 7 11.17 -3.73 24.94
CA GLU A 7 9.91 -3.77 24.24
C GLU A 7 10.22 -4.46 22.92
N ILE A 8 9.95 -5.77 22.85
CA ILE A 8 10.03 -6.52 21.62
C ILE A 8 8.94 -5.88 20.75
N GLU A 9 9.33 -4.93 19.88
CA GLU A 9 8.44 -4.38 18.87
C GLU A 9 7.95 -5.57 18.04
N GLU A 10 6.76 -6.08 18.36
CA GLU A 10 6.13 -7.16 17.62
C GLU A 10 5.94 -6.65 16.19
N LYS A 11 6.75 -7.19 15.28
CA LYS A 11 6.63 -6.86 13.87
C LYS A 11 5.21 -7.22 13.41
N PRO A 12 4.55 -6.34 12.66
CA PRO A 12 3.22 -6.65 12.13
C PRO A 12 3.28 -7.91 11.27
N LYS A 13 2.25 -8.75 11.36
CA LYS A 13 2.11 -9.94 10.50
C LYS A 13 1.82 -9.49 9.07
N VAL A 14 2.85 -9.45 8.24
CA VAL A 14 2.80 -9.03 6.84
C VAL A 14 3.01 -10.22 5.90
N HIS A 15 2.66 -10.03 4.62
CA HIS A 15 2.97 -11.02 3.58
C HIS A 15 4.49 -11.23 3.47
N LYS A 16 4.94 -12.41 3.02
CA LYS A 16 6.37 -12.71 2.88
C LYS A 16 7.10 -11.69 1.99
N ASP A 17 6.44 -11.22 0.94
CA ASP A 17 7.00 -10.23 0.01
C ASP A 17 7.11 -8.80 0.60
N LEU A 18 6.45 -8.60 1.75
CA LEU A 18 6.47 -7.37 2.53
C LEU A 18 7.26 -7.53 3.83
N ASP A 19 8.08 -8.57 3.99
CA ASP A 19 8.88 -8.76 5.20
C ASP A 19 9.84 -7.58 5.42
N GLY A 20 9.75 -6.93 6.59
CA GLY A 20 10.43 -5.68 6.88
C GLY A 20 9.64 -4.41 6.53
N PHE A 21 8.39 -4.55 6.10
CA PHE A 21 7.46 -3.41 5.99
C PHE A 21 7.11 -2.88 7.37
N ASN A 22 7.32 -1.58 7.57
CA ASN A 22 6.91 -0.86 8.76
C ASN A 22 6.21 0.43 8.36
N ILE A 23 5.16 0.81 9.10
CA ILE A 23 4.41 2.03 8.90
C ILE A 23 4.15 2.68 10.27
N LYS A 24 4.54 3.95 10.39
CA LYS A 24 4.38 4.75 11.61
C LYS A 24 3.75 6.09 11.25
N ILE A 25 2.87 6.59 12.11
CA ILE A 25 2.29 7.92 11.99
C ILE A 25 2.97 8.80 13.04
N ASN A 26 3.54 9.92 12.62
CA ASN A 26 4.16 10.85 13.56
C ASN A 26 3.13 11.79 14.20
N SER A 27 3.53 12.56 15.21
CA SER A 27 2.63 13.50 15.90
C SER A 27 2.06 14.62 15.02
N PHE A 28 2.65 14.83 13.84
CA PHE A 28 2.18 15.80 12.83
C PHE A 28 1.21 15.17 11.82
N GLY A 29 0.92 13.87 11.92
CA GLY A 29 0.04 13.14 11.01
C GLY A 29 0.70 12.71 9.70
N GLU A 30 2.02 12.84 9.58
CA GLU A 30 2.76 12.34 8.43
C GLU A 30 2.95 10.83 8.55
N ILE A 31 2.80 10.14 7.42
CA ILE A 31 2.97 8.70 7.31
C ILE A 31 4.43 8.42 6.94
N GLN A 32 5.13 7.69 7.81
CA GLN A 32 6.47 7.20 7.56
C GLN A 32 6.41 5.70 7.30
N MET A 33 6.83 5.30 6.11
CA MET A 33 6.86 3.90 5.68
C MET A 33 8.29 3.50 5.30
N SER A 34 8.65 2.23 5.50
CA SER A 34 9.99 1.72 5.17
C SER A 34 10.19 1.41 3.68
N TYR A 35 9.11 1.21 2.94
CA TYR A 35 9.12 0.97 1.50
C TYR A 35 8.62 2.16 0.71
N ASP A 36 9.05 2.24 -0.54
CA ASP A 36 8.53 3.21 -1.50
C ASP A 36 7.07 2.94 -1.84
N ILE A 37 6.33 4.02 -2.05
CA ILE A 37 4.91 3.99 -2.43
C ILE A 37 4.70 3.16 -3.71
N GLU A 38 5.64 3.22 -4.66
CA GLU A 38 5.59 2.46 -5.91
C GLU A 38 5.57 0.96 -5.67
N ARG A 39 6.45 0.44 -4.80
CA ARG A 39 6.51 -0.97 -4.45
C ARG A 39 5.22 -1.46 -3.80
N ILE A 40 4.63 -0.63 -2.94
CA ILE A 40 3.37 -0.94 -2.26
C ILE A 40 2.23 -1.00 -3.28
N ASN A 41 2.17 -0.05 -4.21
CA ASN A 41 1.18 -0.03 -5.27
C ASN A 41 1.29 -1.25 -6.18
N GLU A 42 2.51 -1.64 -6.58
CA GLU A 42 2.71 -2.86 -7.36
C GLU A 42 2.26 -4.11 -6.61
N PHE A 43 2.57 -4.20 -5.31
CA PHE A 43 2.12 -5.33 -4.49
C PHE A 43 0.60 -5.41 -4.43
N LEU A 44 -0.07 -4.26 -4.23
CA LEU A 44 -1.53 -4.19 -4.19
C LEU A 44 -2.14 -4.54 -5.54
N ASN A 45 -1.65 -3.99 -6.65
CA ASN A 45 -2.14 -4.30 -8.00
C ASN A 45 -2.00 -5.78 -8.37
N LYS A 46 -0.99 -6.48 -7.84
CA LYS A 46 -0.77 -7.92 -8.08
C LYS A 46 -1.65 -8.82 -7.23
N ASN A 47 -1.91 -8.45 -5.98
CA ASN A 47 -2.54 -9.34 -4.99
C ASN A 47 -3.98 -8.95 -4.64
N VAL A 48 -4.40 -7.73 -4.96
CA VAL A 48 -5.71 -7.18 -4.61
C VAL A 48 -6.40 -6.72 -5.88
N ASP A 49 -7.64 -7.18 -6.04
CA ASP A 49 -8.53 -6.72 -7.09
C ASP A 49 -8.95 -5.26 -6.85
N ASP A 50 -8.70 -4.37 -7.82
CA ASP A 50 -9.05 -2.96 -7.69
C ASP A 50 -10.56 -2.79 -7.84
N LYS A 51 -11.23 -2.68 -6.69
CA LYS A 51 -12.68 -2.54 -6.62
C LYS A 51 -13.21 -1.35 -7.42
N LYS A 52 -12.41 -0.28 -7.60
CA LYS A 52 -12.82 0.90 -8.36
C LYS A 52 -12.92 0.64 -9.86
N LEU A 53 -12.21 -0.37 -10.37
CA LEU A 53 -12.22 -0.72 -11.80
C LEU A 53 -13.35 -1.68 -12.18
N ARG A 54 -14.02 -2.30 -11.21
CA ARG A 54 -15.03 -3.33 -11.47
C ARG A 54 -16.35 -2.77 -11.99
N ASP A 55 -16.72 -1.59 -11.50
CA ASP A 55 -17.96 -0.90 -11.89
C ASP A 55 -17.74 0.04 -13.08
N ILE A 56 -16.49 0.16 -13.55
CA ILE A 56 -16.15 0.87 -14.76
C ILE A 56 -16.14 -0.17 -15.87
N ASP A 57 -17.13 -0.13 -16.77
CA ASP A 57 -17.06 -0.89 -18.03
C ASP A 57 -15.84 -0.39 -18.82
N ILE A 58 -14.69 -1.05 -18.59
CA ILE A 58 -13.41 -0.72 -19.23
C ILE A 58 -13.56 -0.72 -20.76
N GLU A 59 -14.45 -1.57 -21.29
CA GLU A 59 -14.80 -1.62 -22.70
C GLU A 59 -15.36 -0.30 -23.24
N GLU A 60 -16.12 0.47 -22.45
CA GLU A 60 -16.80 1.67 -22.94
C GLU A 60 -15.85 2.89 -23.06
N GLN A 61 -14.79 2.94 -22.25
CA GLN A 61 -13.84 4.07 -22.23
C GLN A 61 -12.65 3.90 -23.17
N MET A 62 -12.18 2.67 -23.42
CA MET A 62 -11.13 2.42 -24.42
C MET A 62 -11.66 2.52 -25.86
N ALA A 63 -12.97 2.34 -26.07
CA ALA A 63 -13.61 2.38 -27.39
C ALA A 63 -13.96 3.79 -27.91
N LYS A 64 -13.84 4.86 -27.11
CA LYS A 64 -14.17 6.22 -27.57
C LYS A 64 -12.91 6.92 -28.11
N PRO A 65 -12.75 7.08 -29.45
CA PRO A 65 -11.66 7.88 -29.97
C PRO A 65 -11.84 9.31 -29.49
N LYS A 66 -10.77 9.91 -28.94
CA LYS A 66 -10.74 11.33 -28.59
C LYS A 66 -11.04 12.15 -29.86
N LYS A 67 -12.30 12.51 -30.09
CA LYS A 67 -12.66 13.52 -31.08
C LYS A 67 -12.09 14.85 -30.57
N LYS A 68 -10.91 15.21 -31.07
CA LYS A 68 -10.35 16.55 -30.97
C LYS A 68 -11.41 17.52 -31.52
N LYS A 69 -11.91 18.40 -30.66
CA LYS A 69 -12.55 19.65 -31.08
C LYS A 69 -11.48 20.73 -31.12
#